data_AF-A0A7S3SZD9-F1
#
_entry.id   AF-A0A7S3SZD9-F1
#
_cell.length_a   1.000
_cell.length_b   1.000
_cell.length_c   1.000
_cell.angle_alpha   90.00
_cell.angle_beta   90.00
_cell.angle_gamma   90.00
#
_symmetry.space_group_name_H-M   'P 1'
#
loop_
_entity.id
_entity.type
_entity.pdbx_description
1 polymer ?
#
loop_
_entity_poly.entity_id
_entity_poly.type
_entity_poly.pdbx_seq_one_letter_code
_entity_poly.pdbx_strand_id
1 'polypeptide(L)'
;QGAERKVRTEMPDGSVAYYEGERGAERKVRAELANGEAHYYEGEQGAERKVRLVYASGNVKYYEGGQGAERKVRAVRADGQVQHLEGEKGAERIVRREFANGEVHYYEGERGAERKVRTVFPTGNVKHFEGERGAERLVRKEFPSGQVQYYEGDRGAERVVRMVRSEAR
;
A
#
# COMPACT_ATOMS: atom_id res chain seq x y z
N GLN A 1 45.47 18.56 -8.58
CA GLN A 1 44.16 18.70 -9.27
C GLN A 1 43.14 17.90 -8.48
N GLY A 2 42.16 18.56 -7.86
CA GLY A 2 41.21 17.90 -6.96
C GLY A 2 39.96 17.46 -7.72
N ALA A 3 39.66 16.16 -7.74
CA ALA A 3 38.43 15.62 -8.30
C ALA A 3 37.19 16.30 -7.66
N GLU A 4 36.25 16.71 -8.50
CA GLU A 4 35.00 17.36 -8.08
C GLU A 4 34.05 16.36 -7.40
N ARG A 5 33.25 16.83 -6.44
CA ARG A 5 32.22 16.03 -5.76
C ARG A 5 31.11 15.69 -6.75
N LYS A 6 30.71 14.42 -6.83
CA LYS A 6 29.63 13.99 -7.73
C LYS A 6 28.28 14.28 -7.07
N VAL A 7 27.57 15.30 -7.53
CA VAL A 7 26.22 15.66 -7.03
C VAL A 7 25.12 15.37 -8.05
N ARG A 8 25.47 15.41 -9.34
CA ARG A 8 24.52 15.24 -10.44
C ARG A 8 25.22 14.61 -11.64
N THR A 9 24.50 13.79 -12.38
CA THR A 9 24.96 13.25 -13.66
C THR A 9 23.80 13.19 -14.62
N GLU A 10 23.91 13.91 -15.73
CA GLU A 10 23.03 13.73 -16.88
C GLU A 10 23.57 12.59 -17.74
N MET A 11 22.67 11.71 -18.18
CA MET A 11 23.01 10.63 -19.09
C MET A 11 22.56 10.97 -20.52
N PRO A 12 23.17 10.35 -21.55
CA PRO A 12 22.80 10.60 -22.95
C PRO A 12 21.34 10.28 -23.30
N ASP A 13 20.69 9.40 -22.52
CA ASP A 13 19.28 9.05 -22.69
C ASP A 13 18.31 10.08 -22.10
N GLY A 14 18.82 11.20 -21.57
CA GLY A 14 18.04 12.27 -20.95
C GLY A 14 17.70 12.01 -19.48
N SER A 15 18.14 10.89 -18.89
CA SER A 15 17.98 10.64 -17.46
C SER A 15 18.98 11.46 -16.63
N VAL A 16 18.58 11.79 -15.40
CA VAL A 16 19.38 12.56 -14.45
C VAL A 16 19.49 11.81 -13.13
N ALA A 17 20.71 11.51 -12.69
CA ALA A 17 20.98 10.91 -11.39
C ALA A 17 21.52 11.96 -10.42
N TYR A 18 21.02 11.92 -9.17
CA TYR A 18 21.43 12.78 -8.07
C TYR A 18 22.12 11.96 -6.98
N TYR A 19 23.15 12.56 -6.40
CA TYR A 19 24.02 11.89 -5.43
C TYR A 19 24.25 12.78 -4.20
N GLU A 20 24.43 12.15 -3.05
CA GLU A 20 24.74 12.80 -1.77
C GLU A 20 25.87 12.05 -1.06
N GLY A 21 26.46 12.64 -0.03
CA GLY A 21 27.60 12.08 0.69
C GLY A 21 28.89 12.87 0.50
N GLU A 22 29.93 12.44 1.20
CA GLU A 22 31.27 13.02 1.15
C GLU A 22 31.96 12.69 -0.17
N ARG A 23 33.03 13.44 -0.50
CA ARG A 23 33.79 13.23 -1.72
C ARG A 23 34.38 11.82 -1.77
N GLY A 24 34.11 11.09 -2.85
CA GLY A 24 34.53 9.69 -3.03
C GLY A 24 33.58 8.67 -2.39
N ALA A 25 32.68 9.13 -1.51
CA ALA A 25 31.68 8.34 -0.82
C ALA A 25 30.25 8.66 -1.29
N GLU A 26 30.09 9.27 -2.47
CA GLU A 26 28.78 9.70 -2.93
C GLU A 26 27.88 8.52 -3.30
N ARG A 27 26.68 8.52 -2.73
CA ARG A 27 25.63 7.51 -2.92
C ARG A 27 24.50 8.07 -3.76
N LYS A 28 23.85 7.22 -4.56
CA LYS A 28 22.70 7.63 -5.37
C LYS A 28 21.47 7.78 -4.49
N VAL A 29 20.79 8.93 -4.56
CA VAL A 29 19.57 9.18 -3.77
C VAL A 29 18.32 9.35 -4.62
N ARG A 30 18.49 9.78 -5.88
CA ARG A 30 17.39 9.98 -6.82
C ARG A 30 17.85 9.75 -8.26
N ALA A 31 16.95 9.21 -9.08
CA ALA A 31 17.10 9.22 -10.53
C ALA A 31 15.79 9.67 -11.16
N GLU A 32 15.86 10.64 -12.06
CA GLU A 32 14.77 11.07 -12.93
C GLU A 32 15.00 10.49 -14.31
N LEU A 33 14.01 9.78 -14.84
CA LEU A 33 14.08 9.15 -16.15
C LEU A 33 13.44 10.08 -17.20
N ALA A 34 13.87 9.95 -18.46
CA ALA A 34 13.35 10.76 -19.55
C ALA A 34 11.82 10.64 -19.76
N ASN A 35 11.23 9.53 -19.31
CA ASN A 35 9.78 9.30 -19.35
C ASN A 35 9.01 9.99 -18.19
N GLY A 36 9.70 10.78 -17.36
CA GLY A 36 9.11 11.48 -16.21
C GLY A 36 8.97 10.65 -14.94
N GLU A 37 9.44 9.40 -14.92
CA GLU A 37 9.49 8.62 -13.68
C GLU A 37 10.63 9.09 -12.77
N ALA A 38 10.40 9.07 -11.45
CA ALA A 38 11.41 9.37 -10.45
C ALA A 38 11.59 8.21 -9.47
N HIS A 39 12.81 7.71 -9.37
CA HIS A 39 13.23 6.67 -8.44
C HIS A 39 13.97 7.32 -7.26
N TYR A 40 13.71 6.85 -6.04
CA TYR A 40 14.38 7.30 -4.83
C TYR A 40 15.03 6.12 -4.12
N TYR A 41 16.20 6.39 -3.56
CA TYR A 41 17.07 5.37 -2.98
C TYR A 41 17.57 5.81 -1.60
N GLU A 42 17.84 4.82 -0.75
CA GLU A 42 18.45 4.98 0.57
C GLU A 42 19.52 3.91 0.78
N GLY A 43 20.34 4.02 1.82
CA GLY A 43 21.47 3.11 2.09
C GLY A 43 22.82 3.81 1.94
N GLU A 44 23.89 3.08 2.22
CA GLU A 44 25.28 3.54 2.05
C GLU A 44 25.72 3.42 0.58
N GLN A 45 26.86 4.03 0.24
CA GLN A 45 27.43 3.93 -1.10
C GLN A 45 27.65 2.47 -1.49
N GLY A 46 27.11 2.06 -2.65
CA GLY A 46 27.19 0.69 -3.15
C GLY A 46 26.14 -0.25 -2.58
N ALA A 47 25.45 0.14 -1.50
CA ALA A 47 24.38 -0.61 -0.85
C ALA A 47 23.00 0.04 -1.02
N GLU A 48 22.84 0.93 -2.00
CA GLU A 48 21.61 1.69 -2.16
C GLU A 48 20.44 0.79 -2.59
N ARG A 49 19.32 0.94 -1.90
CA ARG A 49 18.07 0.21 -2.10
C ARG A 49 16.97 1.16 -2.54
N LYS A 50 16.06 0.69 -3.40
CA LYS A 50 14.92 1.50 -3.84
C LYS A 50 13.88 1.60 -2.72
N VAL A 51 13.45 2.82 -2.38
CA VAL A 51 12.43 3.04 -1.35
C VAL A 51 11.16 3.67 -1.90
N ARG A 52 11.24 4.40 -3.01
CA ARG A 52 10.08 5.04 -3.64
C ARG A 52 10.23 5.13 -5.15
N LEU A 53 9.11 4.96 -5.85
CA LEU A 53 8.95 5.16 -7.28
C LEU A 53 7.75 6.05 -7.52
N VAL A 54 7.95 7.18 -8.19
CA VAL A 54 6.89 8.07 -8.66
C VAL A 54 6.79 7.92 -10.17
N TYR A 55 5.62 7.56 -10.65
CA TYR A 55 5.32 7.49 -12.08
C TYR A 55 4.90 8.86 -12.60
N ALA A 56 5.17 9.14 -13.87
CA ALA A 56 4.67 10.34 -14.54
C ALA A 56 3.14 10.47 -14.45
N SER A 57 2.42 9.35 -14.34
CA SER A 57 0.97 9.32 -14.16
C SER A 57 0.49 9.79 -12.77
N GLY A 58 1.39 10.15 -11.85
CA GLY A 58 1.08 10.50 -10.46
C GLY A 58 0.93 9.30 -9.52
N ASN A 59 1.04 8.06 -10.02
CA ASN A 59 1.06 6.88 -9.16
C ASN A 59 2.38 6.80 -8.38
N VAL A 60 2.33 6.38 -7.12
CA VAL A 60 3.51 6.23 -6.26
C VAL A 60 3.55 4.82 -5.67
N LYS A 61 4.74 4.20 -5.66
CA LYS A 61 5.00 2.93 -4.98
C LYS A 61 6.10 3.12 -3.93
N TYR A 62 5.93 2.49 -2.77
CA TYR A 62 6.89 2.48 -1.68
C TYR A 62 7.38 1.05 -1.43
N TYR A 63 8.65 0.95 -1.06
CA TYR A 63 9.35 -0.31 -0.92
C TYR A 63 10.15 -0.35 0.38
N GLU A 64 10.30 -1.55 0.93
CA GLU A 64 11.10 -1.86 2.12
C GLU A 64 11.91 -3.14 1.90
N GLY A 65 12.89 -3.39 2.76
CA GLY A 65 13.84 -4.50 2.64
C GLY A 65 15.25 -4.01 2.32
N GLY A 66 16.22 -4.94 2.32
CA GLY A 66 17.61 -4.66 1.95
C GLY A 66 17.81 -4.52 0.44
N GLN A 67 19.01 -4.12 0.03
CA GLN A 67 19.39 -4.02 -1.37
C GLN A 67 19.14 -5.34 -2.10
N GLY A 68 18.40 -5.29 -3.20
CA GLY A 68 18.06 -6.47 -3.99
C GLY A 68 16.92 -7.33 -3.41
N ALA A 69 16.45 -7.06 -2.19
CA ALA A 69 15.33 -7.74 -1.54
C ALA A 69 14.13 -6.81 -1.29
N GLU A 70 14.07 -5.67 -1.98
CA GLU A 70 13.03 -4.67 -1.81
C GLU A 70 11.66 -5.21 -2.25
N ARG A 71 10.72 -5.23 -1.31
CA ARG A 71 9.32 -5.62 -1.51
C ARG A 71 8.42 -4.41 -1.45
N LYS A 72 7.29 -4.45 -2.16
CA LYS A 72 6.33 -3.35 -2.17
C LYS A 72 5.45 -3.39 -0.93
N VAL A 73 5.39 -2.30 -0.18
CA VAL A 73 4.58 -2.21 1.06
C VAL A 73 3.40 -1.27 0.94
N ARG A 74 3.48 -0.29 0.03
CA ARG A 74 2.41 0.70 -0.18
C ARG A 74 2.36 1.16 -1.63
N ALA A 75 1.16 1.40 -2.13
CA ALA A 75 0.94 2.05 -3.41
C ALA A 75 -0.14 3.13 -3.27
N VAL A 76 0.11 4.30 -3.85
CA VAL A 76 -0.84 5.40 -3.93
C VAL A 76 -1.15 5.61 -5.40
N ARG A 77 -2.43 5.62 -5.75
CA ARG A 77 -2.88 5.90 -7.10
C ARG A 77 -3.20 7.38 -7.26
N ALA A 78 -3.15 7.86 -8.50
CA ALA A 78 -3.47 9.25 -8.82
C ALA A 78 -4.90 9.67 -8.42
N ASP A 79 -5.83 8.70 -8.33
CA ASP A 79 -7.21 8.91 -7.86
C ASP A 79 -7.33 9.00 -6.33
N GLY A 80 -6.21 8.98 -5.60
CA GLY A 80 -6.16 9.02 -4.14
C GLY A 80 -6.35 7.67 -3.45
N GLN A 81 -6.60 6.58 -4.19
CA GLN A 81 -6.65 5.25 -3.58
C GLN A 81 -5.29 4.82 -3.04
N VAL A 82 -5.26 4.35 -1.80
CA VAL A 82 -4.05 3.80 -1.16
C VAL A 82 -4.21 2.30 -0.94
N GLN A 83 -3.17 1.53 -1.26
CA GLN A 83 -3.08 0.10 -1.00
C GLN A 83 -1.90 -0.18 -0.09
N HIS A 84 -2.11 -1.00 0.94
CA HIS A 84 -1.05 -1.54 1.80
C HIS A 84 -0.88 -3.03 1.49
N LEU A 85 0.38 -3.46 1.44
CA LEU A 85 0.76 -4.79 1.02
C LEU A 85 1.68 -5.45 2.05
N GLU A 86 1.57 -6.76 2.15
CA GLU A 86 2.42 -7.62 2.99
C GLU A 86 2.89 -8.84 2.20
N GLY A 87 3.87 -9.57 2.73
CA GLY A 87 4.49 -10.73 2.07
C GLY A 87 5.91 -10.43 1.60
N GLU A 88 6.58 -11.47 1.11
CA GLU A 88 7.95 -11.40 0.61
C GLU A 88 8.04 -10.75 -0.78
N LYS A 89 9.26 -10.40 -1.22
CA LYS A 89 9.50 -9.82 -2.54
C LYS A 89 8.95 -10.74 -3.63
N GLY A 90 8.05 -10.23 -4.45
CA GLY A 90 7.41 -11.00 -5.52
C GLY A 90 6.19 -11.81 -5.08
N ALA A 91 5.93 -11.93 -3.78
CA ALA A 91 4.77 -12.61 -3.19
C ALA A 91 3.86 -11.65 -2.40
N GLU A 92 3.98 -10.34 -2.62
CA GLU A 92 3.18 -9.35 -1.90
C GLU A 92 1.69 -9.48 -2.23
N ARG A 93 0.86 -9.38 -1.19
CA ARG A 93 -0.62 -9.42 -1.21
C ARG A 93 -1.20 -8.13 -0.66
N ILE A 94 -2.40 -7.75 -1.08
CA ILE A 94 -3.08 -6.57 -0.52
C ILE A 94 -3.73 -6.95 0.81
N VAL A 95 -3.46 -6.18 1.86
CA VAL A 95 -4.09 -6.37 3.19
C VAL A 95 -5.04 -5.24 3.56
N ARG A 96 -4.85 -4.06 2.98
CA ARG A 96 -5.71 -2.90 3.22
C ARG A 96 -5.80 -2.02 1.98
N ARG A 97 -7.00 -1.52 1.70
CA ARG A 97 -7.25 -0.52 0.66
C ARG A 97 -8.06 0.63 1.24
N GLU A 98 -7.58 1.85 1.05
CA GLU A 98 -8.25 3.09 1.43
C GLU A 98 -8.69 3.80 0.17
N PHE A 99 -9.93 4.26 0.16
CA PHE A 99 -10.52 4.98 -0.97
C PHE A 99 -10.61 6.47 -0.64
N ALA A 100 -10.63 7.31 -1.68
CA ALA A 100 -10.70 8.76 -1.52
C ALA A 100 -11.96 9.25 -0.78
N ASN A 101 -13.04 8.45 -0.78
CA ASN A 101 -14.26 8.72 -0.03
C ASN A 101 -14.15 8.37 1.49
N GLY A 102 -13.00 7.91 1.96
CA GLY A 102 -12.77 7.50 3.35
C GLY A 102 -13.19 6.07 3.69
N GLU A 103 -13.71 5.30 2.72
CA GLU A 103 -13.98 3.87 2.91
C GLU A 103 -12.66 3.08 2.98
N VAL A 104 -12.60 2.10 3.88
CA VAL A 104 -11.42 1.26 4.09
C VAL A 104 -11.80 -0.20 4.04
N HIS A 105 -11.17 -0.96 3.14
CA HIS A 105 -11.32 -2.42 3.04
C HIS A 105 -10.10 -3.12 3.62
N TYR A 106 -10.32 -4.23 4.32
CA TYR A 106 -9.29 -5.14 4.81
C TYR A 106 -9.46 -6.50 4.16
N TYR A 107 -8.33 -7.14 3.88
CA TYR A 107 -8.27 -8.41 3.15
C TYR A 107 -7.34 -9.40 3.86
N GLU A 108 -7.63 -10.68 3.67
CA GLU A 108 -6.85 -11.82 4.15
C GLU A 108 -6.70 -12.85 3.02
N GLY A 109 -5.78 -13.81 3.18
CA GLY A 109 -5.53 -14.88 2.21
C GLY A 109 -4.19 -14.74 1.52
N GLU A 110 -3.87 -15.71 0.66
CA GLU A 110 -2.62 -15.73 -0.09
C GLU A 110 -2.64 -14.76 -1.28
N ARG A 111 -1.46 -14.50 -1.86
CA ARG A 111 -1.34 -13.64 -3.05
C ARG A 111 -2.21 -14.18 -4.17
N GLY A 112 -3.09 -13.34 -4.70
CA GLY A 112 -4.02 -13.71 -5.77
C GLY A 112 -5.27 -14.44 -5.30
N ALA A 113 -5.36 -14.78 -4.01
CA ALA A 113 -6.53 -15.39 -3.36
C ALA A 113 -7.08 -14.50 -2.23
N GLU A 114 -6.71 -13.21 -2.20
CA GLU A 114 -7.14 -12.31 -1.13
C GLU A 114 -8.66 -12.12 -1.14
N ARG A 115 -9.29 -12.30 0.01
CA ARG A 115 -10.72 -12.16 0.28
C ARG A 115 -10.98 -10.98 1.20
N LYS A 116 -12.11 -10.29 1.00
CA LYS A 116 -12.47 -9.13 1.85
C LYS A 116 -13.02 -9.63 3.18
N VAL A 117 -12.45 -9.19 4.31
CA VAL A 117 -12.89 -9.61 5.65
C VAL A 117 -13.53 -8.49 6.45
N ARG A 118 -13.23 -7.23 6.12
CA ARG A 118 -13.80 -6.08 6.82
C ARG A 118 -13.88 -4.85 5.93
N THR A 119 -14.95 -4.08 6.09
CA THR A 119 -15.12 -2.73 5.53
C THR A 119 -15.44 -1.76 6.65
N VAL A 120 -14.70 -0.66 6.72
CA VAL A 120 -14.99 0.48 7.59
C VAL A 120 -15.46 1.62 6.71
N PHE A 121 -16.64 2.15 7.00
CA PHE A 121 -17.22 3.28 6.29
C PHE A 121 -16.85 4.59 7.00
N PRO A 122 -16.75 5.73 6.29
CA PRO A 122 -16.48 7.04 6.88
C PRO A 122 -17.55 7.46 7.91
N THR A 123 -18.77 6.92 7.78
CA THR A 123 -19.86 7.11 8.75
C THR A 123 -19.67 6.35 10.07
N GLY A 124 -18.57 5.60 10.23
CA GLY A 124 -18.25 4.79 11.40
C GLY A 124 -18.94 3.41 11.42
N ASN A 125 -19.77 3.08 10.43
CA ASN A 125 -20.29 1.73 10.28
C ASN A 125 -19.15 0.76 9.93
N VAL A 126 -19.19 -0.45 10.47
CA VAL A 126 -18.23 -1.51 10.14
C VAL A 126 -18.97 -2.77 9.71
N LYS A 127 -18.55 -3.38 8.60
CA LYS A 127 -19.05 -4.69 8.13
C LYS A 127 -17.93 -5.71 8.20
N HIS A 128 -18.25 -6.92 8.64
CA HIS A 128 -17.35 -8.08 8.64
C HIS A 128 -17.90 -9.17 7.73
N PHE A 129 -16.99 -9.85 7.05
CA PHE A 129 -17.32 -10.84 6.04
C PHE A 129 -16.51 -12.12 6.25
N GLU A 130 -17.06 -13.24 5.77
CA GLU A 130 -16.37 -14.52 5.71
C GLU A 130 -16.68 -15.23 4.39
N GLY A 131 -16.04 -16.37 4.14
CA GLY A 131 -16.14 -17.12 2.88
C GLY A 131 -14.87 -17.00 2.05
N GLU A 132 -14.86 -17.68 0.90
CA GLU A 132 -13.74 -17.67 -0.04
C GLU A 132 -13.71 -16.38 -0.89
N ARG A 133 -12.59 -16.15 -1.58
CA ARG A 133 -12.43 -14.99 -2.47
C ARG A 133 -13.55 -14.96 -3.51
N GLY A 134 -14.26 -13.85 -3.55
CA GLY A 134 -15.36 -13.66 -4.49
C GLY A 134 -16.64 -14.38 -4.09
N ALA A 135 -16.70 -15.03 -2.93
CA ALA A 135 -17.89 -15.64 -2.33
C ALA A 135 -18.17 -15.08 -0.93
N GLU A 136 -17.59 -13.92 -0.57
CA GLU A 136 -17.68 -13.40 0.78
C GLU A 136 -19.10 -12.95 1.14
N ARG A 137 -19.60 -13.41 2.29
CA ARG A 137 -20.93 -13.13 2.85
C ARG A 137 -20.84 -12.25 4.09
N LEU A 138 -21.85 -11.41 4.33
CA LEU A 138 -21.91 -10.54 5.52
C LEU A 138 -22.24 -11.37 6.77
N VAL A 139 -21.44 -11.25 7.83
CA VAL A 139 -21.69 -11.96 9.10
C VAL A 139 -21.92 -11.04 10.29
N ARG A 140 -21.39 -9.81 10.24
CA ARG A 140 -21.53 -8.85 11.34
C ARG A 140 -21.51 -7.42 10.82
N LYS A 141 -22.42 -6.60 11.35
CA LYS A 141 -22.44 -5.15 11.12
C LYS A 141 -22.47 -4.41 12.45
N GLU A 142 -21.56 -3.46 12.61
CA GLU A 142 -21.47 -2.57 13.76
C GLU A 142 -21.86 -1.17 13.33
N PHE A 143 -22.61 -0.49 14.19
CA PHE A 143 -23.06 0.87 13.99
C PHE A 143 -22.37 1.79 15.02
N PRO A 144 -22.14 3.07 14.69
CA PRO A 144 -21.56 4.04 15.64
C PRO A 144 -22.34 4.17 16.94
N SER A 145 -23.64 3.86 16.93
CA SER A 145 -24.51 3.88 18.10
C SER A 145 -24.23 2.75 19.10
N GLY A 146 -23.25 1.90 18.84
CA GLY A 146 -22.97 0.69 19.64
C GLY A 146 -23.92 -0.48 19.36
N GLN A 147 -24.82 -0.35 18.39
CA GLN A 147 -25.64 -1.48 17.93
C GLN A 147 -24.79 -2.43 17.08
N VAL A 148 -24.96 -3.74 17.29
CA VAL A 148 -24.31 -4.81 16.52
C VAL A 148 -25.37 -5.77 16.01
N GLN A 149 -25.32 -6.08 14.71
CA GLN A 149 -26.17 -7.07 14.05
C GLN A 149 -25.32 -8.24 13.55
N TYR A 150 -25.82 -9.46 13.73
CA TYR A 150 -25.21 -10.69 13.23
C TYR A 150 -26.10 -11.30 12.15
N TYR A 151 -25.47 -11.88 11.14
CA TYR A 151 -26.10 -12.31 9.90
C TYR A 151 -25.77 -13.77 9.56
N GLU A 152 -26.75 -14.49 9.02
CA GLU A 152 -26.62 -15.85 8.51
C GLU A 152 -27.31 -16.01 7.16
N GLY A 153 -26.91 -17.03 6.40
CA GLY A 153 -27.37 -17.27 5.03
C GLY A 153 -26.22 -17.15 4.03
N ASP A 154 -26.49 -17.59 2.80
CA ASP A 154 -25.55 -17.53 1.69
C ASP A 154 -25.32 -16.09 1.23
N ARG A 155 -24.23 -15.88 0.48
CA ARG A 155 -23.89 -14.58 -0.07
C ARG A 155 -25.05 -13.99 -0.86
N GLY A 156 -25.48 -12.80 -0.46
CA GLY A 156 -26.59 -12.07 -1.09
C GLY A 156 -27.98 -12.43 -0.54
N ALA A 157 -28.09 -13.43 0.33
CA ALA A 157 -29.32 -13.87 0.98
C ALA A 157 -29.21 -13.81 2.53
N GLU A 158 -28.26 -13.04 3.05
CA GLU A 158 -28.00 -12.97 4.49
C GLU A 158 -29.13 -12.23 5.24
N ARG A 159 -29.57 -12.80 6.37
CA ARG A 159 -30.61 -12.24 7.24
C ARG A 159 -30.08 -12.00 8.64
N VAL A 160 -30.62 -10.99 9.32
CA VAL A 160 -30.27 -10.72 10.73
C VAL A 160 -30.81 -11.85 11.61
N VAL A 161 -29.93 -12.51 12.35
CA VAL A 161 -30.30 -13.57 13.30
C VAL A 161 -30.12 -13.15 14.75
N ARG A 162 -29.30 -12.13 15.03
CA ARG A 162 -29.09 -11.58 16.37
C ARG A 162 -28.79 -10.10 16.30
N MET A 163 -29.34 -9.35 17.26
CA MET A 163 -29.05 -7.93 17.45
C MET A 163 -28.68 -7.68 18.92
N VAL A 164 -27.60 -6.94 19.14
CA VAL A 164 -27.14 -6.50 20.46
C VAL A 164 -27.04 -4.99 20.45
N ARG A 165 -27.43 -4.32 21.53
CA ARG A 165 -27.20 -2.90 21.74
C ARG A 165 -26.33 -2.74 22.97
N SER A 166 -25.33 -1.87 22.91
CA SER A 166 -24.65 -1.44 24.14
C SER A 166 -25.67 -0.71 25.01
N GLU A 167 -25.92 -1.22 26.22
CA GLU A 167 -26.57 -0.42 27.25
C GLU A 167 -25.60 0.70 27.62
N ALA A 168 -26.04 1.95 27.45
CA ALA A 168 -25.28 3.08 27.97
C ALA A 168 -25.15 2.87 29.49
N ARG A 169 -23.90 2.78 29.98
CA ARG A 169 -23.61 2.93 31.40
C ARG A 169 -23.65 4.40 31.78
#